data_AF-A0A8I2FZH0-F1
#
_entry.id   AF-A0A8I2FZH0-F1
#
_cell.length_a   1.000
_cell.length_b   1.000
_cell.length_c   1.000
_cell.angle_alpha   90.00
_cell.angle_beta   90.00
_cell.angle_gamma   90.00
#
_symmetry.space_group_name_H-M   'P 1'
#
loop_
_entity.id
_entity.type
_entity.pdbx_description
1 polymer ?
#
loop_
_entity_poly.entity_id
_entity_poly.type
_entity_poly.pdbx_seq_one_letter_code
_entity_poly.pdbx_strand_id
1 'polypeptide(L)'
;MNHTRKIRKAITLLLVVFVLFAVIPVLAGQQDNGKDPHKQWLESLIEHRRQKDEDFKTSPTSPMAANVRLLVKAGQKKVFIVRKNRDFSVSRQEVPGTQLSLEDRKGQWVWKKHATGITCTAGKKFIASGSLLPERCSFQVDEFLVKVYTTKDGLVLLVFDPKRPEIQHFSHLYYFPPDPEFAVPAVLKKFPKITKVNMLTSQNLVKTFYRYAAIRFKLEGKELQLTAFKFSLAGDEGANILFIPFADATSDKETYEVGRFLEIQEPKESNFILDFNYCFNPLCNYSPAYNCPIPPLENTLDVPIKAGEKTYPH
;
A
#
# COMPACT_ATOMS: atom_id res chain seq x y z
N MET A 1 -19.29 30.10 28.83
CA MET A 1 -20.18 29.71 27.70
C MET A 1 -19.33 29.14 26.58
N ASN A 2 -19.60 27.88 26.26
CA ASN A 2 -18.88 27.02 25.33
C ASN A 2 -18.98 27.50 23.88
N HIS A 3 -17.89 27.39 23.12
CA HIS A 3 -17.97 26.98 21.71
C HIS A 3 -16.62 26.48 21.16
N THR A 4 -16.23 25.28 21.59
CA THR A 4 -15.28 24.44 20.87
C THR A 4 -15.97 23.81 19.66
N ARG A 5 -15.80 24.42 18.47
CA ARG A 5 -16.17 23.79 17.19
C ARG A 5 -15.19 22.66 16.89
N LYS A 6 -15.59 21.42 17.17
CA LYS A 6 -14.95 20.20 16.66
C LYS A 6 -15.06 20.20 15.12
N ILE A 7 -13.97 20.53 14.44
CA ILE A 7 -13.83 20.31 13.00
C ILE A 7 -13.60 18.80 12.80
N ARG A 8 -14.63 18.12 12.30
CA ARG A 8 -14.53 16.72 11.85
C ARG A 8 -13.56 16.69 10.66
N LYS A 9 -12.42 16.02 10.82
CA LYS A 9 -11.50 15.71 9.72
C LYS A 9 -12.18 14.68 8.81
N ALA A 10 -12.64 15.12 7.65
CA ALA A 10 -12.96 14.21 6.55
C ALA A 10 -11.63 13.76 5.95
N ILE A 11 -11.21 12.55 6.28
CA ILE A 11 -10.01 11.92 5.73
C ILE A 11 -10.49 10.91 4.69
N THR A 12 -10.07 11.08 3.44
CA THR A 12 -10.39 10.17 2.35
C THR A 12 -9.09 9.65 1.75
N LEU A 13 -8.83 8.38 2.04
CA LEU A 13 -8.13 7.34 1.28
C LEU A 13 -6.79 7.69 0.61
N LEU A 14 -5.71 7.14 1.16
CA LEU A 14 -4.69 6.50 0.32
C LEU A 14 -5.37 5.24 -0.25
N LEU A 15 -5.29 4.96 -1.55
CA LEU A 15 -5.71 3.69 -2.14
C LEU A 15 -4.88 2.54 -1.50
N VAL A 16 -5.30 2.12 -0.32
CA VAL A 16 -5.41 0.72 0.02
C VAL A 16 -6.63 0.28 -0.75
N VAL A 17 -6.46 -0.63 -1.71
CA VAL A 17 -7.59 -1.30 -2.35
C VAL A 17 -8.32 -2.00 -1.20
N PHE A 18 -9.37 -1.35 -0.70
CA PHE A 18 -10.20 -1.90 0.37
C PHE A 18 -10.99 -3.02 -0.26
N VAL A 19 -10.47 -4.23 -0.12
CA VAL A 19 -11.31 -5.40 -0.35
C VAL A 19 -11.76 -5.88 1.01
N LEU A 20 -13.02 -5.54 1.30
CA LEU A 20 -13.78 -6.11 2.40
C LEU A 20 -13.93 -7.62 2.12
N PHE A 21 -12.93 -8.42 2.49
CA PHE A 21 -13.16 -9.86 2.65
C PHE A 21 -13.71 -10.12 4.03
N ALA A 22 -14.82 -10.84 4.00
CA ALA A 22 -15.49 -11.36 5.16
C ALA A 22 -14.49 -12.17 6.00
N VAL A 23 -14.25 -11.72 7.23
CA VAL A 23 -13.89 -12.65 8.31
C VAL A 23 -15.07 -13.60 8.40
N ILE A 24 -14.94 -14.82 7.88
CA ILE A 24 -15.94 -15.87 8.10
C ILE A 24 -15.86 -16.20 9.60
N PRO A 25 -16.85 -15.82 10.42
CA PRO A 25 -16.87 -16.21 11.82
C PRO A 25 -17.14 -17.71 11.86
N VAL A 26 -16.36 -18.46 12.63
CA VAL A 26 -16.80 -19.79 13.05
C VAL A 26 -17.81 -19.57 14.17
N LEU A 27 -19.05 -19.23 13.81
CA LEU A 27 -20.16 -19.17 14.76
C LEU A 27 -21.19 -20.23 14.40
N ALA A 28 -21.39 -21.14 15.36
CA ALA A 28 -22.45 -22.11 15.36
C ALA A 28 -23.81 -21.41 15.18
N GLY A 29 -24.51 -21.75 14.09
CA GLY A 29 -25.93 -21.53 13.88
C GLY A 29 -26.38 -20.08 13.70
N GLN A 30 -26.53 -19.62 12.44
CA GLN A 30 -27.84 -19.35 11.81
C GLN A 30 -27.72 -18.65 10.44
N GLN A 31 -28.64 -19.06 9.56
CA GLN A 31 -29.00 -18.57 8.21
C GLN A 31 -28.05 -18.93 7.06
N ASP A 32 -28.11 -20.22 6.73
CA ASP A 32 -27.67 -20.80 5.46
C ASP A 32 -28.60 -20.34 4.32
N ASN A 33 -28.10 -19.50 3.40
CA ASN A 33 -28.77 -19.13 2.15
C ASN A 33 -28.72 -20.26 1.10
N GLY A 34 -28.43 -21.51 1.49
CA GLY A 34 -28.36 -22.68 0.61
C GLY A 34 -27.23 -22.62 -0.41
N LYS A 35 -26.24 -21.75 -0.20
CA LYS A 35 -25.08 -21.60 -1.08
C LYS A 35 -23.87 -22.28 -0.44
N ASP A 36 -23.29 -23.24 -1.14
CA ASP A 36 -22.05 -23.92 -0.77
C ASP A 36 -20.95 -22.92 -0.32
N PRO A 37 -20.47 -22.98 0.94
CA PRO A 37 -19.44 -22.08 1.46
C PRO A 37 -18.15 -22.07 0.64
N HIS A 38 -17.75 -23.22 0.08
CA HIS A 38 -16.57 -23.32 -0.77
C HIS A 38 -16.77 -22.54 -2.07
N LYS A 39 -17.95 -22.69 -2.69
CA LYS A 39 -18.33 -21.90 -3.87
C LYS A 39 -18.35 -20.40 -3.58
N GLN A 40 -18.90 -19.99 -2.43
CA GLN A 40 -18.90 -18.57 -2.04
C GLN A 40 -17.48 -18.01 -1.88
N TRP A 41 -16.61 -18.75 -1.20
CA TRP A 41 -15.20 -18.38 -1.04
C TRP A 41 -14.50 -18.23 -2.40
N LEU A 42 -14.67 -19.19 -3.30
CA LEU A 42 -14.06 -19.18 -4.62
C LEU A 42 -14.55 -18.02 -5.48
N GLU A 43 -15.87 -17.77 -5.50
CA GLU A 43 -16.46 -16.62 -6.20
C GLU A 43 -15.90 -15.30 -5.66
N SER A 44 -15.79 -15.18 -4.34
CA SER A 44 -15.24 -14.00 -3.65
C SER A 44 -13.76 -13.77 -4.04
N LEU A 45 -12.96 -14.82 -4.08
CA LEU A 45 -11.55 -14.77 -4.45
C LEU A 45 -11.35 -14.43 -5.94
N ILE A 46 -12.16 -14.99 -6.84
CA ILE A 46 -12.06 -14.67 -8.26
C ILE A 46 -12.43 -13.21 -8.51
N GLU A 47 -13.51 -12.74 -7.87
CA GLU A 47 -13.93 -11.35 -7.96
C GLU A 47 -12.88 -10.40 -7.39
N HIS A 48 -12.19 -10.80 -6.30
CA HIS A 48 -11.04 -10.06 -5.78
C HIS A 48 -9.99 -9.78 -6.85
N ARG A 49 -9.54 -10.86 -7.50
CA ARG A 49 -8.44 -10.84 -8.47
C ARG A 49 -8.85 -10.01 -9.67
N ARG A 50 -10.09 -10.18 -10.15
CA ARG A 50 -10.66 -9.39 -11.24
C ARG A 50 -10.69 -7.90 -10.92
N GLN A 51 -11.16 -7.51 -9.74
CA GLN A 51 -11.20 -6.10 -9.36
C GLN A 51 -9.79 -5.51 -9.26
N LYS A 52 -8.84 -6.28 -8.72
CA LYS A 52 -7.45 -5.85 -8.63
C LYS A 52 -6.81 -5.66 -10.01
N ASP A 53 -7.06 -6.56 -10.95
CA ASP A 53 -6.58 -6.43 -12.33
C ASP A 53 -7.18 -5.18 -12.99
N GLU A 54 -8.48 -4.93 -12.84
CA GLU A 54 -9.12 -3.71 -13.34
C GLU A 54 -8.52 -2.43 -12.70
N ASP A 55 -8.23 -2.44 -11.41
CA ASP A 55 -7.58 -1.32 -10.72
C ASP A 55 -6.15 -1.09 -11.25
N PHE A 56 -5.38 -2.14 -11.49
CA PHE A 56 -4.04 -2.06 -12.07
C PHE A 56 -4.07 -1.55 -13.52
N LYS A 57 -5.12 -1.87 -14.26
CA LYS A 57 -5.28 -1.47 -15.65
C LYS A 57 -5.76 -0.02 -15.81
N THR A 58 -6.65 0.44 -14.93
CA THR A 58 -7.42 1.67 -15.17
C THR A 58 -7.15 2.80 -14.18
N SER A 59 -6.61 2.50 -12.99
CA SER A 59 -6.42 3.52 -11.96
C SER A 59 -5.39 4.57 -12.38
N PRO A 60 -5.68 5.88 -12.22
CA PRO A 60 -4.68 6.95 -12.39
C PRO A 60 -3.50 6.83 -11.41
N THR A 61 -3.66 6.06 -10.34
CA THR A 61 -2.61 5.75 -9.37
C THR A 61 -2.19 4.29 -9.42
N SER A 62 -2.41 3.62 -10.56
CA SER A 62 -1.97 2.25 -10.77
C SER A 62 -0.46 2.14 -10.51
N PRO A 63 -0.01 1.06 -9.85
CA PRO A 63 1.41 0.77 -9.71
C PRO A 63 2.14 0.65 -11.05
N MET A 64 1.45 0.20 -12.11
CA MET A 64 1.99 0.11 -13.47
C MET A 64 2.25 1.50 -14.09
N ALA A 65 1.46 2.50 -13.69
CA ALA A 65 1.67 3.89 -14.07
C ALA A 65 2.70 4.63 -13.19
N ALA A 66 3.12 4.06 -12.05
CA ALA A 66 4.03 4.75 -11.15
C ALA A 66 5.42 4.87 -11.80
N ASN A 67 5.81 6.08 -12.18
CA ASN A 67 7.04 6.34 -12.92
C ASN A 67 8.25 6.53 -12.02
N VAL A 68 8.18 7.52 -11.14
CA VAL A 68 9.34 7.92 -10.32
C VAL A 68 8.91 8.42 -8.95
N ARG A 69 9.76 8.14 -7.97
CA ARG A 69 9.71 8.68 -6.62
C ARG A 69 10.74 9.78 -6.47
N LEU A 70 10.28 11.00 -6.21
CA LEU A 70 11.16 12.12 -5.89
C LEU A 70 11.13 12.41 -4.39
N LEU A 71 12.30 12.69 -3.84
CA LEU A 71 12.47 13.07 -2.44
C LEU A 71 12.98 14.51 -2.38
N VAL A 72 12.27 15.35 -1.63
CA VAL A 72 12.72 16.70 -1.29
C VAL A 72 12.99 16.70 0.20
N LYS A 73 14.23 16.98 0.61
CA LYS A 73 14.62 16.95 2.03
C LYS A 73 14.15 18.24 2.73
N ALA A 74 13.74 18.11 3.99
CA ALA A 74 13.48 19.26 4.86
C ALA A 74 14.72 20.17 4.95
N GLY A 75 14.51 21.48 5.09
CA GLY A 75 15.58 22.47 5.13
C GLY A 75 16.11 22.92 3.76
N GLN A 76 15.69 22.27 2.66
CA GLN A 76 15.91 22.82 1.32
C GLN A 76 14.99 24.03 1.12
N LYS A 77 15.53 25.25 1.22
CA LYS A 77 14.76 26.51 1.19
C LYS A 77 13.78 26.56 0.03
N LYS A 78 14.22 26.20 -1.18
CA LYS A 78 13.38 26.17 -2.38
C LYS A 78 13.93 25.15 -3.37
N VAL A 79 13.04 24.38 -3.98
CA VAL A 79 13.35 23.43 -5.06
C VAL A 79 12.34 23.58 -6.20
N PHE A 80 12.69 23.06 -7.36
CA PHE A 80 11.90 23.11 -8.59
C PHE A 80 11.68 21.69 -9.09
N ILE A 81 10.43 21.35 -9.40
CA ILE A 81 10.09 20.10 -10.06
C ILE A 81 10.16 20.35 -11.56
N VAL A 82 11.08 19.64 -12.21
CA VAL A 82 11.40 19.82 -13.63
C VAL A 82 10.89 18.62 -14.39
N ARG A 83 10.26 18.86 -15.54
CA ARG A 83 9.89 17.81 -16.49
C ARG A 83 10.69 17.99 -17.77
N LYS A 84 11.35 16.91 -18.20
CA LYS A 84 11.95 16.79 -19.54
C LYS A 84 11.32 15.59 -20.21
N ASN A 85 10.51 15.82 -21.25
CA ASN A 85 9.66 14.78 -21.86
C ASN A 85 8.76 14.12 -20.82
N ARG A 86 8.94 12.82 -20.56
CA ARG A 86 8.17 12.04 -19.55
C ARG A 86 8.92 11.90 -18.22
N ASP A 87 10.16 12.36 -18.14
CA ASP A 87 11.00 12.25 -16.95
C ASP A 87 10.81 13.46 -16.03
N PHE A 88 10.73 13.17 -14.74
CA PHE A 88 10.61 14.17 -13.69
C PHE A 88 11.83 14.14 -12.77
N SER A 89 12.31 15.31 -12.37
CA SER A 89 13.44 15.46 -11.46
C SER A 89 13.28 16.67 -10.53
N VAL A 90 14.14 16.73 -9.51
CA VAL A 90 14.22 17.86 -8.59
C VAL A 90 15.47 18.68 -8.90
N SER A 91 15.29 19.98 -9.12
CA SER A 91 16.38 20.95 -9.30
C SER A 91 16.43 21.94 -8.15
N ARG A 92 17.63 22.44 -7.84
CA ARG A 92 17.84 23.56 -6.87
C ARG A 92 17.72 24.94 -7.53
N GLN A 93 17.69 24.98 -8.85
CA GLN A 93 17.58 26.21 -9.65
C GLN A 93 16.41 26.10 -10.62
N GLU A 94 15.82 27.25 -10.95
CA GLU A 94 14.83 27.32 -12.01
C GLU A 94 15.52 27.11 -13.35
N VAL A 95 15.09 26.09 -14.09
CA VAL A 95 15.67 25.67 -15.38
C VAL A 95 14.57 25.46 -16.41
N PRO A 96 14.88 25.44 -17.72
CA PRO A 96 13.91 25.08 -18.74
C PRO A 96 13.20 23.75 -18.41
N GLY A 97 11.87 23.71 -18.57
CA GLY A 97 11.04 22.56 -18.19
C GLY A 97 10.56 22.57 -16.73
N THR A 98 10.87 23.62 -15.94
CA THR A 98 10.31 23.79 -14.59
C THR A 98 8.79 23.86 -14.64
N GLN A 99 8.14 22.94 -13.92
CA GLN A 99 6.68 22.86 -13.82
C GLN A 99 6.18 23.68 -12.64
N LEU A 100 6.72 23.41 -11.45
CA LEU A 100 6.35 24.06 -10.20
C LEU A 100 7.56 24.20 -9.28
N SER A 101 7.45 25.07 -8.27
CA SER A 101 8.42 25.17 -7.18
C SER A 101 7.79 24.86 -5.84
N LEU A 102 8.60 24.36 -4.92
CA LEU A 102 8.25 24.01 -3.54
C LEU A 102 9.24 24.71 -2.61
N GLU A 103 8.72 25.51 -1.69
CA GLU A 103 9.50 26.34 -0.77
C GLU A 103 9.20 25.92 0.67
N ASP A 104 10.24 25.60 1.44
CA ASP A 104 10.13 25.26 2.86
C ASP A 104 10.13 26.55 3.70
N ARG A 105 9.03 26.82 4.39
CA ARG A 105 8.87 27.92 5.34
C ARG A 105 8.73 27.38 6.76
N LYS A 106 9.87 27.00 7.35
CA LYS A 106 9.96 26.49 8.74
C LYS A 106 9.12 25.22 8.95
N GLY A 107 9.21 24.26 8.03
CA GLY A 107 8.47 22.99 8.08
C GLY A 107 7.10 23.05 7.40
N GLN A 108 6.67 24.21 6.91
CA GLN A 108 5.46 24.37 6.12
C GLN A 108 5.82 24.64 4.66
N TRP A 109 5.32 23.81 3.75
CA TRP A 109 5.66 23.91 2.33
C TRP A 109 4.70 24.85 1.61
N VAL A 110 5.22 25.75 0.78
CA VAL A 110 4.43 26.57 -0.14
C VAL A 110 4.75 26.12 -1.56
N TRP A 111 3.74 25.98 -2.41
CA TRP A 111 3.95 25.65 -3.81
C TRP A 111 3.67 26.85 -4.72
N LYS A 112 4.39 26.95 -5.84
CA LYS A 112 4.12 27.96 -6.87
C LYS A 112 4.12 27.31 -8.25
N LYS A 113 3.16 27.71 -9.08
CA LYS A 113 3.06 27.30 -10.49
C LYS A 113 4.08 28.07 -11.34
N HIS A 114 4.74 27.38 -12.27
CA HIS A 114 5.68 27.95 -13.25
C HIS A 114 5.30 27.63 -14.71
N ALA A 115 4.66 26.50 -14.98
CA ALA A 115 4.11 26.17 -16.30
C ALA A 115 2.57 26.26 -16.33
N THR A 116 1.98 26.40 -17.52
CA THR A 116 0.53 26.32 -17.73
C THR A 116 0.03 24.87 -17.51
N GLY A 117 -1.29 24.64 -17.47
CA GLY A 117 -1.84 23.28 -17.31
C GLY A 117 -1.74 22.65 -15.92
N ILE A 118 -0.96 23.22 -14.99
CA ILE A 118 -0.79 22.64 -13.65
C ILE A 118 -1.94 23.04 -12.71
N THR A 119 -2.50 22.05 -12.02
CA THR A 119 -3.45 22.24 -10.92
C THR A 119 -3.01 21.47 -9.68
N CYS A 120 -3.43 21.91 -8.50
CA CYS A 120 -3.18 21.24 -7.23
C CYS A 120 -4.50 21.03 -6.49
N THR A 121 -4.73 19.83 -5.98
CA THR A 121 -5.93 19.48 -5.22
C THR A 121 -5.59 18.72 -3.94
N ALA A 122 -6.38 18.94 -2.88
CA ALA A 122 -6.43 18.07 -1.72
C ALA A 122 -7.85 17.52 -1.58
N GLY A 123 -8.01 16.22 -1.86
CA GLY A 123 -9.32 15.64 -2.13
C GLY A 123 -9.98 16.35 -3.31
N LYS A 124 -11.18 16.89 -3.11
CA LYS A 124 -11.93 17.64 -4.13
C LYS A 124 -11.62 19.15 -4.14
N LYS A 125 -10.82 19.64 -3.20
CA LYS A 125 -10.56 21.08 -3.05
C LYS A 125 -9.35 21.51 -3.85
N PHE A 126 -9.51 22.54 -4.69
CA PHE A 126 -8.38 23.20 -5.34
C PHE A 126 -7.55 24.00 -4.35
N ILE A 127 -6.23 23.88 -4.48
CA ILE A 127 -5.25 24.65 -3.73
C ILE A 127 -4.69 25.69 -4.70
N ALA A 128 -4.68 26.97 -4.32
CA ALA A 128 -4.19 28.03 -5.18
C ALA A 128 -2.65 28.08 -5.19
N SER A 129 -2.06 28.49 -6.32
CA SER A 129 -0.62 28.75 -6.41
C SER A 129 -0.20 29.83 -5.41
N GLY A 130 0.92 29.63 -4.72
CA GLY A 130 1.39 30.47 -3.61
C GLY A 130 0.81 30.11 -2.24
N SER A 131 -0.09 29.12 -2.16
CA SER A 131 -0.65 28.66 -0.90
C SER A 131 0.21 27.60 -0.22
N LEU A 132 -0.05 27.41 1.08
CA LEU A 132 0.45 26.26 1.82
C LEU A 132 0.01 24.95 1.16
N LEU A 133 0.95 24.03 1.04
CA LEU A 133 0.75 22.69 0.54
C LEU A 133 0.15 21.83 1.66
N PRO A 134 -1.02 21.21 1.44
CA PRO A 134 -1.58 20.28 2.41
C PRO A 134 -0.69 19.04 2.60
N GLU A 135 -0.83 18.36 3.74
CA GLU A 135 -0.05 17.15 4.07
C GLU A 135 -0.17 16.06 2.99
N ARG A 136 -1.34 16.00 2.35
CA ARG A 136 -1.64 15.14 1.21
C ARG A 136 -2.32 15.97 0.13
N CYS A 137 -1.71 16.00 -1.05
CA CYS A 137 -2.29 16.66 -2.21
C CYS A 137 -1.86 15.95 -3.50
N SER A 138 -2.46 16.35 -4.61
CA SER A 138 -2.13 15.85 -5.94
C SER A 138 -1.93 17.04 -6.86
N PHE A 139 -0.86 17.01 -7.65
CA PHE A 139 -0.73 17.88 -8.81
C PHE A 139 -1.18 17.14 -10.06
N GLN A 140 -2.00 17.78 -10.89
CA GLN A 140 -2.15 17.39 -12.28
C GLN A 140 -1.16 18.22 -13.09
N VAL A 141 -0.24 17.58 -13.82
CA VAL A 141 0.74 18.21 -14.71
C VAL A 141 0.53 17.66 -16.10
N ASP A 142 -0.28 18.35 -16.91
CA ASP A 142 -0.82 17.85 -18.17
C ASP A 142 -1.52 16.49 -17.95
N GLU A 143 -1.01 15.40 -18.53
CA GLU A 143 -1.53 14.03 -18.36
C GLU A 143 -0.97 13.30 -17.12
N PHE A 144 0.07 13.84 -16.47
CA PHE A 144 0.71 13.21 -15.33
C PHE A 144 0.00 13.56 -14.02
N LEU A 145 -0.17 12.56 -13.17
CA LEU A 145 -0.64 12.74 -11.81
C LEU A 145 0.55 12.66 -10.85
N VAL A 146 0.75 13.68 -10.00
CA VAL A 146 1.83 13.68 -9.01
C VAL A 146 1.22 13.72 -7.62
N LYS A 147 1.28 12.60 -6.90
CA LYS A 147 0.86 12.52 -5.49
C LYS A 147 1.97 13.06 -4.60
N VAL A 148 1.61 13.90 -3.64
CA VAL A 148 2.58 14.48 -2.69
C VAL A 148 2.18 14.19 -1.26
N TYR A 149 3.18 13.76 -0.49
CA TYR A 149 3.06 13.45 0.93
C TYR A 149 4.11 14.22 1.72
N THR A 150 3.68 14.93 2.74
CA THR A 150 4.60 15.48 3.75
C THR A 150 5.03 14.37 4.71
N THR A 151 6.32 14.36 5.02
CA THR A 151 6.94 13.47 6.00
C THR A 151 7.75 14.30 6.99
N LYS A 152 8.26 13.67 8.05
CA LYS A 152 9.17 14.34 8.98
C LYS A 152 10.47 14.79 8.30
N ASP A 153 10.88 14.09 7.24
CA ASP A 153 12.15 14.31 6.55
C ASP A 153 12.01 15.20 5.30
N GLY A 154 10.80 15.71 5.02
CA GLY A 154 10.52 16.58 3.87
C GLY A 154 9.32 16.09 3.06
N LEU A 155 9.40 16.14 1.72
CA LEU A 155 8.32 15.73 0.81
C LEU A 155 8.69 14.46 0.03
N VAL A 156 7.69 13.61 -0.18
CA VAL A 156 7.72 12.51 -1.14
C VAL A 156 6.75 12.85 -2.26
N LEU A 157 7.22 12.83 -3.51
CA LEU A 157 6.39 12.96 -4.70
C LEU A 157 6.41 11.64 -5.47
N LEU A 158 5.25 11.07 -5.77
CA LEU A 158 5.08 9.92 -6.66
C LEU A 158 4.46 10.40 -7.95
N VAL A 159 5.17 10.25 -9.05
CA VAL A 159 4.72 10.63 -10.39
C VAL A 159 4.09 9.41 -11.05
N PHE A 160 2.87 9.57 -11.55
CA PHE A 160 2.14 8.58 -12.32
C PHE A 160 2.02 9.04 -13.77
N ASP A 161 2.45 8.16 -14.67
CA ASP A 161 2.47 8.33 -16.11
C ASP A 161 1.50 7.32 -16.74
N PRO A 162 0.36 7.77 -17.32
CA PRO A 162 -0.63 6.88 -17.92
C PRO A 162 -0.16 6.21 -19.22
N LYS A 163 0.96 6.65 -19.80
CA LYS A 163 1.52 6.11 -21.06
C LYS A 163 2.78 5.26 -20.84
N ARG A 164 3.09 4.89 -19.59
CA ARG A 164 4.15 3.91 -19.31
C ARG A 164 3.86 2.59 -20.04
N PRO A 165 4.85 1.96 -20.71
CA PRO A 165 4.64 0.67 -21.37
C PRO A 165 4.03 -0.38 -20.45
N GLU A 166 4.39 -0.37 -19.16
CA GLU A 166 3.92 -1.32 -18.17
C GLU A 166 2.39 -1.25 -17.97
N ILE A 167 1.78 -0.05 -17.95
CA ILE A 167 0.31 0.07 -17.86
C ILE A 167 -0.36 -0.13 -19.22
N GLN A 168 0.27 0.29 -20.32
CA GLN A 168 -0.29 0.16 -21.67
C GLN A 168 -0.40 -1.29 -22.13
N HIS A 169 0.54 -2.15 -21.70
CA HIS A 169 0.56 -3.57 -22.03
C HIS A 169 0.06 -4.47 -20.89
N PHE A 170 -0.40 -3.88 -19.78
CA PHE A 170 -0.94 -4.66 -18.67
C PHE A 170 -2.24 -5.38 -19.07
N SER A 171 -2.28 -6.69 -18.85
CA SER A 171 -3.46 -7.53 -19.06
C SER A 171 -4.10 -7.95 -17.73
N HIS A 172 -3.34 -8.66 -16.91
CA HIS A 172 -3.75 -9.19 -15.60
C HIS A 172 -2.50 -9.55 -14.76
N LEU A 173 -2.69 -9.71 -13.45
CA LEU A 173 -1.67 -10.26 -12.56
C LEU A 173 -1.57 -11.79 -12.70
N TYR A 174 -0.50 -12.37 -12.17
CA TYR A 174 -0.27 -13.81 -12.17
C TYR A 174 -0.54 -14.39 -10.78
N TYR A 175 -1.30 -15.48 -10.73
CA TYR A 175 -1.68 -16.14 -9.48
C TYR A 175 -1.46 -17.64 -9.59
N PHE A 176 -1.26 -18.29 -8.45
CA PHE A 176 -1.54 -19.72 -8.35
C PHE A 176 -3.04 -19.99 -8.48
N PRO A 177 -3.45 -21.18 -8.95
CA PRO A 177 -4.84 -21.62 -8.86
C PRO A 177 -5.36 -21.47 -7.42
N PRO A 178 -6.63 -21.08 -7.23
CA PRO A 178 -7.26 -21.14 -5.91
C PRO A 178 -7.13 -22.53 -5.29
N ASP A 179 -6.66 -22.58 -4.05
CA ASP A 179 -6.45 -23.84 -3.34
C ASP A 179 -6.92 -23.71 -1.88
N PRO A 180 -8.00 -24.40 -1.49
CA PRO A 180 -8.55 -24.32 -0.15
C PRO A 180 -7.64 -24.90 0.93
N GLU A 181 -6.63 -25.71 0.60
CA GLU A 181 -5.66 -26.22 1.58
C GLU A 181 -4.79 -25.09 2.17
N PHE A 182 -4.67 -23.96 1.46
CA PHE A 182 -3.99 -22.76 1.93
C PHE A 182 -4.90 -21.76 2.67
N ALA A 183 -6.17 -22.13 2.91
CA ALA A 183 -7.08 -21.43 3.81
C ALA A 183 -7.11 -22.14 5.16
N VAL A 184 -6.12 -21.86 6.01
CA VAL A 184 -5.82 -22.65 7.21
C VAL A 184 -6.48 -22.10 8.48
N PRO A 185 -6.97 -22.96 9.38
CA PRO A 185 -7.32 -22.55 10.74
C PRO A 185 -6.09 -21.97 11.46
N ALA A 186 -6.27 -20.81 12.06
CA ALA A 186 -5.21 -20.09 12.75
C ALA A 186 -5.70 -19.52 14.09
N VAL A 187 -4.74 -19.35 15.01
CA VAL A 187 -4.95 -18.72 16.31
C VAL A 187 -4.11 -17.45 16.41
N LEU A 188 -4.78 -16.32 16.58
CA LEU A 188 -4.16 -15.03 16.84
C LEU A 188 -4.00 -14.80 18.35
N LYS A 189 -2.76 -14.56 18.78
CA LYS A 189 -2.43 -14.18 20.17
C LYS A 189 -1.66 -12.86 20.20
N LYS A 190 -2.28 -11.82 20.75
CA LYS A 190 -1.64 -10.51 20.96
C LYS A 190 -0.43 -10.65 21.88
N PHE A 191 0.64 -9.92 21.57
CA PHE A 191 1.79 -9.86 22.48
C PHE A 191 1.43 -9.08 23.75
N PRO A 192 1.95 -9.48 24.91
CA PRO A 192 1.72 -8.76 26.17
C PRO A 192 2.29 -7.35 26.14
N LYS A 193 3.34 -7.13 25.34
CA LYS A 193 3.96 -5.83 25.12
C LYS A 193 4.06 -5.55 23.62
N ILE A 194 3.35 -4.53 23.16
CA ILE A 194 3.45 -4.04 21.79
C ILE A 194 4.68 -3.13 21.68
N THR A 195 5.59 -3.47 20.78
CA THR A 195 6.83 -2.70 20.54
C THR A 195 6.80 -2.06 19.15
N LYS A 196 7.43 -0.89 19.04
CA LYS A 196 7.73 -0.31 17.73
C LYS A 196 8.90 -1.07 17.12
N VAL A 197 8.76 -1.43 15.85
CA VAL A 197 9.82 -2.04 15.06
C VAL A 197 10.07 -1.18 13.83
N ASN A 198 11.34 -1.05 13.47
CA ASN A 198 11.79 -0.33 12.31
C ASN A 198 12.12 -1.37 11.23
N MET A 199 11.29 -1.46 10.21
CA MET A 199 11.56 -2.33 9.06
C MET A 199 12.32 -1.54 8.00
N LEU A 200 13.42 -2.13 7.54
CA LEU A 200 14.10 -1.67 6.33
C LEU A 200 13.16 -1.85 5.14
N THR A 201 13.38 -1.02 4.14
CA THR A 201 12.60 -1.01 2.92
C THR A 201 13.49 -1.18 1.71
N SER A 202 12.93 -1.54 0.56
CA SER A 202 13.66 -1.82 -0.68
C SER A 202 14.55 -0.67 -1.18
N GLN A 203 14.32 0.58 -0.73
CA GLN A 203 15.17 1.74 -1.03
C GLN A 203 16.01 2.21 0.17
N ASN A 204 16.32 1.32 1.12
CA ASN A 204 17.10 1.61 2.33
C ASN A 204 16.53 2.72 3.23
N LEU A 205 15.22 2.95 3.18
CA LEU A 205 14.51 3.78 4.15
C LEU A 205 13.96 2.92 5.29
N VAL A 206 13.52 3.58 6.37
CA VAL A 206 12.93 2.90 7.53
C VAL A 206 11.44 3.23 7.64
N LYS A 207 10.62 2.20 7.81
CA LYS A 207 9.20 2.34 8.18
C LYS A 207 8.98 1.79 9.58
N THR A 208 8.28 2.56 10.41
CA THR A 208 7.91 2.13 11.76
C THR A 208 6.58 1.39 11.74
N PHE A 209 6.57 0.21 12.34
CA PHE A 209 5.40 -0.63 12.56
C PHE A 209 5.29 -0.96 14.04
N TYR A 210 4.15 -1.55 14.43
CA TYR A 210 3.91 -2.06 15.77
C TYR A 210 3.82 -3.58 15.73
N ARG A 211 4.76 -4.28 16.37
CA ARG A 211 4.74 -5.74 16.52
C ARG A 211 3.58 -6.11 17.45
N TYR A 212 2.54 -6.74 16.89
CA TYR A 212 1.21 -6.73 17.49
C TYR A 212 0.77 -8.10 18.02
N ALA A 213 0.85 -9.14 17.19
CA ALA A 213 0.38 -10.47 17.55
C ALA A 213 1.20 -11.58 16.87
N ALA A 214 1.18 -12.77 17.45
CA ALA A 214 1.57 -14.00 16.79
C ALA A 214 0.34 -14.69 16.21
N ILE A 215 0.42 -15.14 14.98
CA ILE A 215 -0.57 -15.99 14.31
C ILE A 215 0.04 -17.37 14.18
N ARG A 216 -0.56 -18.36 14.83
CA ARG A 216 -0.11 -19.76 14.78
C ARG A 216 -1.09 -20.57 13.96
N PHE A 217 -0.57 -21.45 13.11
CA PHE A 217 -1.37 -22.28 12.21
C PHE A 217 -0.58 -23.54 11.88
N LYS A 218 -1.28 -24.51 11.32
CA LYS A 218 -0.68 -25.76 10.84
C LYS A 218 -0.85 -25.84 9.33
N LEU A 219 0.22 -26.20 8.63
CA LEU A 219 0.20 -26.44 7.19
C LEU A 219 1.11 -27.64 6.89
N GLU A 220 0.65 -28.58 6.06
CA GLU A 220 1.38 -29.81 5.72
C GLU A 220 1.90 -30.58 6.95
N GLY A 221 1.13 -30.60 8.04
CA GLY A 221 1.53 -31.28 9.27
C GLY A 221 2.50 -30.49 10.17
N LYS A 222 3.06 -29.37 9.70
CA LYS A 222 4.01 -28.53 10.46
C LYS A 222 3.30 -27.40 11.21
N GLU A 223 3.70 -27.19 12.46
CA GLU A 223 3.29 -26.02 13.25
C GLU A 223 4.13 -24.80 12.83
N LEU A 224 3.46 -23.74 12.40
CA LEU A 224 4.08 -22.53 11.86
C LEU A 224 3.58 -21.29 12.60
N GLN A 225 4.34 -20.21 12.49
CA GLN A 225 3.97 -18.94 13.11
C GLN A 225 4.38 -17.77 12.22
N LEU A 226 3.51 -16.77 12.13
CA LEU A 226 3.80 -15.46 11.56
C LEU A 226 3.54 -14.37 12.58
N THR A 227 4.36 -13.33 12.56
CA THR A 227 4.16 -12.10 13.32
C THR A 227 3.29 -11.13 12.53
N ALA A 228 2.19 -10.69 13.12
CA ALA A 228 1.33 -9.64 12.60
C ALA A 228 1.74 -8.27 13.16
N PHE A 229 1.72 -7.27 12.30
CA PHE A 229 2.09 -5.89 12.59
C PHE A 229 0.91 -4.94 12.37
N LYS A 230 0.97 -3.76 12.98
CA LYS A 230 0.07 -2.64 12.68
C LYS A 230 0.82 -1.42 12.19
N PHE A 231 0.21 -0.66 11.28
CA PHE A 231 0.70 0.66 10.86
C PHE A 231 0.43 1.74 11.92
N SER A 232 -0.68 1.61 12.65
CA SER A 232 -1.08 2.50 13.75
C SER A 232 -1.79 1.70 14.85
N LEU A 233 -1.70 2.17 16.10
CA LEU A 233 -2.46 1.61 17.23
C LEU A 233 -3.77 2.36 17.52
N ALA A 234 -4.00 3.51 16.87
CA ALA A 234 -5.16 4.35 17.12
C ALA A 234 -5.67 5.00 15.82
N GLY A 235 -6.95 5.40 15.84
CA GLY A 235 -7.65 6.02 14.71
C GLY A 235 -8.40 5.01 13.84
N ASP A 236 -9.31 5.52 13.00
CA ASP A 236 -10.15 4.67 12.13
C ASP A 236 -9.35 4.12 10.93
N GLU A 237 -8.23 4.75 10.58
CA GLU A 237 -7.40 4.36 9.43
C GLU A 237 -6.35 3.32 9.82
N GLY A 238 -6.56 2.07 9.38
CA GLY A 238 -5.55 1.00 9.46
C GLY A 238 -5.30 0.43 10.86
N ALA A 239 -5.90 0.98 11.92
CA ALA A 239 -5.77 0.43 13.27
C ALA A 239 -6.42 -0.96 13.41
N ASN A 240 -7.39 -1.28 12.56
CA ASN A 240 -8.04 -2.59 12.51
C ASN A 240 -7.44 -3.52 11.45
N ILE A 241 -6.38 -3.10 10.74
CA ILE A 241 -5.71 -3.94 9.74
C ILE A 241 -4.44 -4.52 10.35
N LEU A 242 -4.27 -5.83 10.20
CA LEU A 242 -3.05 -6.55 10.50
C LEU A 242 -2.27 -6.73 9.22
N PHE A 243 -1.05 -6.19 9.20
CA PHE A 243 -0.07 -6.36 8.15
C PHE A 243 0.84 -7.53 8.47
N ILE A 244 0.90 -8.53 7.59
CA ILE A 244 1.65 -9.77 7.79
C ILE A 244 2.58 -9.94 6.58
N PRO A 245 3.77 -9.31 6.61
CA PRO A 245 4.77 -9.54 5.59
C PRO A 245 5.47 -10.87 5.85
N PHE A 246 5.64 -11.70 4.83
CA PHE A 246 6.28 -13.00 4.97
C PHE A 246 7.09 -13.37 3.73
N ALA A 247 8.07 -14.25 3.92
CA ALA A 247 8.73 -14.98 2.85
C ALA A 247 8.48 -16.47 3.05
N ASP A 248 8.59 -17.26 1.99
CA ASP A 248 8.36 -18.70 2.04
C ASP A 248 9.25 -19.44 1.04
N ALA A 249 9.18 -20.77 0.98
CA ALA A 249 10.08 -21.56 0.14
C ALA A 249 9.90 -21.33 -1.39
N THR A 250 8.82 -20.64 -1.81
CA THR A 250 8.58 -20.19 -3.19
C THR A 250 9.21 -18.84 -3.54
N SER A 251 9.65 -18.06 -2.54
CA SER A 251 10.27 -16.74 -2.75
C SER A 251 11.57 -16.88 -3.56
N ASP A 252 11.81 -15.93 -4.46
CA ASP A 252 12.95 -15.93 -5.41
C ASP A 252 12.93 -17.07 -6.44
N LYS A 253 11.78 -17.73 -6.62
CA LYS A 253 11.61 -18.83 -7.59
C LYS A 253 10.32 -18.69 -8.37
N GLU A 254 9.19 -18.67 -7.65
CA GLU A 254 7.84 -18.57 -8.22
C GLU A 254 7.12 -17.30 -7.75
N THR A 255 7.54 -16.76 -6.60
CA THR A 255 6.99 -15.55 -5.98
C THR A 255 8.08 -14.51 -5.74
N TYR A 256 7.65 -13.27 -5.50
CA TYR A 256 8.54 -12.11 -5.48
C TYR A 256 9.72 -12.31 -4.50
N GLU A 257 10.94 -11.97 -4.94
CA GLU A 257 12.20 -12.29 -4.26
C GLU A 257 12.24 -11.85 -2.77
N VAL A 258 11.63 -10.71 -2.46
CA VAL A 258 11.62 -10.13 -1.11
C VAL A 258 10.54 -10.77 -0.21
N GLY A 259 9.55 -11.43 -0.81
CA GLY A 259 8.39 -11.98 -0.13
C GLY A 259 7.07 -11.28 -0.47
N ARG A 260 6.01 -11.69 0.21
CA ARG A 260 4.62 -11.28 -0.06
C ARG A 260 3.94 -10.80 1.21
N PHE A 261 2.81 -10.14 1.04
CA PHE A 261 2.05 -9.55 2.12
C PHE A 261 0.67 -10.18 2.23
N LEU A 262 0.19 -10.29 3.46
CA LEU A 262 -1.22 -10.41 3.79
C LEU A 262 -1.64 -9.16 4.56
N GLU A 263 -2.81 -8.63 4.23
CA GLU A 263 -3.50 -7.62 5.01
C GLU A 263 -4.87 -8.16 5.38
N ILE A 264 -5.11 -8.36 6.67
CA ILE A 264 -6.38 -8.90 7.17
C ILE A 264 -7.01 -7.93 8.15
N GLN A 265 -8.34 -7.88 8.18
CA GLN A 265 -9.04 -7.26 9.29
C GLN A 265 -8.70 -8.01 10.57
N GLU A 266 -8.44 -7.29 11.65
CA GLU A 266 -8.20 -7.90 12.95
C GLU A 266 -9.43 -8.75 13.32
N PRO A 267 -9.26 -10.07 13.51
CA PRO A 267 -10.38 -10.95 13.77
C PRO A 267 -10.98 -10.61 15.14
N LYS A 268 -12.32 -10.70 15.23
CA LYS A 268 -13.05 -10.48 16.49
C LYS A 268 -12.75 -11.57 17.51
N GLU A 269 -12.50 -12.79 17.02
CA GLU A 269 -12.16 -13.96 17.81
C GLU A 269 -10.69 -14.33 17.62
N SER A 270 -10.13 -15.07 18.57
CA SER A 270 -8.74 -15.54 18.44
C SER A 270 -8.60 -16.61 17.36
N ASN A 271 -9.62 -17.44 17.15
CA ASN A 271 -9.64 -18.43 16.09
C ASN A 271 -10.23 -17.81 14.82
N PHE A 272 -9.56 -17.99 13.68
CA PHE A 272 -9.99 -17.49 12.39
C PHE A 272 -9.35 -18.30 11.27
N ILE A 273 -9.78 -18.06 10.02
CA ILE A 273 -9.13 -18.62 8.83
C ILE A 273 -8.08 -17.64 8.32
N LEU A 274 -6.82 -18.08 8.27
CA LEU A 274 -5.74 -17.37 7.58
C LEU A 274 -5.66 -17.91 6.15
N ASP A 275 -6.01 -17.08 5.18
CA ASP A 275 -6.10 -17.50 3.78
C ASP A 275 -4.97 -16.90 2.93
N PHE A 276 -4.00 -17.74 2.57
CA PHE A 276 -2.87 -17.34 1.73
C PHE A 276 -3.26 -17.13 0.26
N ASN A 277 -4.46 -17.53 -0.17
CA ASN A 277 -4.94 -17.23 -1.53
C ASN A 277 -5.11 -15.72 -1.80
N TYR A 278 -5.20 -14.93 -0.73
CA TYR A 278 -5.27 -13.46 -0.76
C TYR A 278 -3.91 -12.78 -0.59
N CYS A 279 -2.80 -13.53 -0.46
CA CYS A 279 -1.49 -12.90 -0.36
C CYS A 279 -1.11 -12.24 -1.69
N PHE A 280 -0.43 -11.09 -1.58
CA PHE A 280 -0.13 -10.24 -2.71
C PHE A 280 1.31 -9.72 -2.68
N ASN A 281 1.82 -9.35 -3.85
CA ASN A 281 3.15 -8.81 -3.99
C ASN A 281 3.23 -7.36 -3.47
N PRO A 282 4.36 -6.99 -2.86
CA PRO A 282 4.69 -5.59 -2.59
C PRO A 282 4.66 -4.76 -3.88
N LEU A 283 4.26 -3.49 -3.79
CA LEU A 283 4.17 -2.62 -4.98
C LEU A 283 5.51 -2.41 -5.71
N CYS A 284 6.64 -2.65 -5.06
CA CYS A 284 7.96 -2.60 -5.69
C CYS A 284 8.23 -3.74 -6.68
N ASN A 285 7.42 -4.81 -6.67
CA ASN A 285 7.38 -5.80 -7.74
C ASN A 285 6.78 -5.26 -9.05
N TYR A 286 6.15 -4.08 -9.03
CA TYR A 286 5.49 -3.50 -10.21
C TYR A 286 6.19 -2.23 -10.69
N SER A 287 6.78 -1.47 -9.77
CA SER A 287 7.49 -0.24 -10.12
C SER A 287 8.57 0.12 -9.10
N PRO A 288 9.75 0.58 -9.55
CA PRO A 288 10.82 1.06 -8.68
C PRO A 288 10.46 2.34 -7.92
N ALA A 289 9.36 3.02 -8.27
CA ALA A 289 8.87 4.18 -7.53
C ALA A 289 8.41 3.82 -6.10
N TYR A 290 8.10 2.55 -5.84
CA TYR A 290 7.66 2.12 -4.52
C TYR A 290 8.81 1.73 -3.60
N ASN A 291 8.57 1.97 -2.31
CA ASN A 291 9.49 1.66 -1.25
C ASN A 291 8.78 0.78 -0.21
N CYS A 292 8.95 -0.54 -0.34
CA CYS A 292 8.18 -1.53 0.41
C CYS A 292 9.01 -2.12 1.56
N PRO A 293 8.38 -2.46 2.70
CA PRO A 293 9.08 -3.08 3.81
C PRO A 293 9.55 -4.50 3.42
N ILE A 294 10.73 -4.87 3.90
CA ILE A 294 11.25 -6.23 3.78
C ILE A 294 10.65 -7.05 4.94
N PRO A 295 10.06 -8.23 4.69
CA PRO A 295 9.61 -9.12 5.75
C PRO A 295 10.72 -9.39 6.78
N PRO A 296 10.42 -9.36 8.08
CA PRO A 296 11.41 -9.72 9.09
C PRO A 296 11.75 -11.22 8.98
N LEU A 297 12.98 -11.58 9.34
CA LEU A 297 13.46 -12.97 9.24
C LEU A 297 12.55 -13.96 10.00
N GLU A 298 11.97 -13.53 11.13
CA GLU A 298 11.01 -14.30 11.93
C GLU A 298 9.70 -14.66 11.20
N ASN A 299 9.42 -14.03 10.07
CA ASN A 299 8.30 -14.33 9.19
C ASN A 299 8.75 -15.05 7.91
N THR A 300 9.79 -15.87 7.99
CA THR A 300 10.22 -16.76 6.90
C THR A 300 9.70 -18.16 7.17
N LEU A 301 8.85 -18.67 6.29
CA LEU A 301 8.33 -20.04 6.34
C LEU A 301 9.24 -20.97 5.54
N ASP A 302 9.52 -22.16 6.08
CA ASP A 302 10.30 -23.21 5.39
C ASP A 302 9.47 -24.08 4.45
N VAL A 303 8.16 -23.84 4.39
CA VAL A 303 7.20 -24.50 3.51
C VAL A 303 6.89 -23.65 2.28
N PRO A 304 6.59 -24.26 1.12
CA PRO A 304 6.17 -23.51 -0.06
C PRO A 304 4.70 -23.08 0.07
N ILE A 305 4.41 -21.80 -0.09
CA ILE A 305 3.04 -21.29 -0.12
C ILE A 305 2.61 -21.08 -1.57
N LYS A 306 2.07 -22.13 -2.21
CA LYS A 306 1.61 -22.13 -3.61
C LYS A 306 0.19 -21.59 -3.78
N ALA A 307 -0.10 -20.47 -3.12
CA ALA A 307 -1.37 -19.76 -3.19
C ALA A 307 -1.13 -18.26 -3.36
N GLY A 308 -2.10 -17.52 -3.88
CA GLY A 308 -2.03 -16.07 -4.06
C GLY A 308 -1.16 -15.63 -5.24
N GLU A 309 -0.62 -14.42 -5.18
CA GLU A 309 0.16 -13.83 -6.28
C GLU A 309 1.51 -14.51 -6.50
N LYS A 310 1.87 -14.67 -7.78
CA LYS A 310 3.20 -15.03 -8.28
C LYS A 310 3.99 -13.77 -8.60
N THR A 311 5.30 -13.91 -8.83
CA THR A 311 6.13 -12.79 -9.34
C THR A 311 5.53 -12.23 -10.62
N TYR A 312 5.54 -10.90 -10.75
CA TYR A 312 5.11 -10.25 -11.98
C TYR A 312 6.37 -9.98 -12.82
N PRO A 313 6.40 -10.38 -14.09
CA PRO A 313 7.58 -10.19 -14.93
C PRO A 313 7.77 -8.71 -15.30
N HIS A 314 9.02 -8.29 -15.39
CA HIS A 314 9.44 -6.96 -15.84
C HIS A 314 9.90 -6.98 -17.30
#